data_AF-A0A3N1B1J5-F1
#
_entry.id   AF-A0A3N1B1J5-F1
#
_cell.length_a   1.000
_cell.length_b   1.000
_cell.length_c   1.000
_cell.angle_alpha   90.00
_cell.angle_beta   90.00
_cell.angle_gamma   90.00
#
_symmetry.space_group_name_H-M   'P 1'
#
loop_
_entity.id
_entity.type
_entity.pdbx_description
1 polymer ?
#
loop_
_entity_poly.entity_id
_entity_poly.type
_entity_poly.pdbx_seq_one_letter_code
_entity_poly.pdbx_strand_id
1 'polypeptide(L)'
;MTTFSAASADRRHPTPIPVPAQPPAHESIAATWIREIADAVAAALDTTHTDAGYLLTLHDGLPAPRLLQARFTVAGHRVDIDVRWPTLWQAPRFALRVDDHEITIDEHPRQRPAITLAHAAWLAILNTPGTSAGDPVTAATGTR
;
A
#
# COMPACT_ATOMS: atom_id res chain seq x y z
N MET A 1 -3.07 -5.15 39.02
CA MET A 1 -2.12 -4.09 39.45
C MET A 1 -1.30 -3.75 38.23
N THR A 2 -1.69 -2.71 37.51
CA THR A 2 -1.06 -2.27 36.25
C THR A 2 -0.87 -0.77 36.39
N THR A 3 0.37 -0.34 36.58
CA THR A 3 0.78 1.06 36.61
C THR A 3 1.18 1.47 35.20
N PHE A 4 0.51 2.48 34.64
CA PHE A 4 1.00 3.22 33.48
C PHE A 4 1.41 4.62 33.94
N SER A 5 2.72 4.88 33.93
CA SER A 5 3.28 6.23 34.04
C SER A 5 3.21 6.93 32.69
N ALA A 6 2.78 8.18 32.72
CA ALA A 6 2.70 9.08 31.58
C ALA A 6 4.09 9.52 31.09
N ALA A 7 4.25 9.69 29.78
CA ALA A 7 5.18 10.65 29.20
C ALA A 7 4.68 11.08 27.81
N SER A 8 4.33 12.36 27.70
CA SER A 8 4.13 13.06 26.44
C SER A 8 5.43 13.17 25.64
N ALA A 9 5.39 13.01 24.32
CA ALA A 9 6.26 13.76 23.40
C ALA A 9 5.73 13.75 21.97
N ASP A 10 5.86 14.92 21.36
CA ASP A 10 5.47 15.39 20.04
C ASP A 10 6.46 14.93 18.93
N ARG A 11 6.00 14.99 17.67
CA ARG A 11 6.71 15.04 16.36
C ARG A 11 7.12 13.75 15.62
N ARG A 12 6.40 13.56 14.50
CA ARG A 12 6.89 13.29 13.13
C ARG A 12 7.95 12.18 12.97
N HIS A 13 7.55 10.93 13.14
CA HIS A 13 8.11 9.79 12.40
C HIS A 13 6.94 8.88 12.03
N PRO A 14 6.72 8.51 10.75
CA PRO A 14 5.81 7.41 10.46
C PRO A 14 6.44 6.16 11.05
N THR A 15 5.87 5.69 12.16
CA THR A 15 6.26 4.42 12.77
C THR A 15 6.16 3.34 11.70
N PRO A 16 7.19 2.48 11.53
CA PRO A 16 7.08 1.33 10.63
C PRO A 16 5.85 0.52 11.05
N ILE A 17 4.90 0.33 10.12
CA ILE A 17 3.73 -0.51 10.36
C ILE A 17 4.27 -1.93 10.56
N PRO A 18 4.06 -2.56 11.73
CA PRO A 18 4.53 -3.93 11.96
C PRO A 18 3.75 -4.87 11.03
N VAL A 19 4.46 -5.60 10.16
CA VAL A 19 3.87 -6.64 9.32
C VAL A 19 3.83 -7.95 10.13
N PRO A 20 2.66 -8.55 10.39
CA PRO A 20 2.58 -9.84 11.06
C PRO A 20 3.24 -10.93 10.21
N ALA A 21 4.06 -11.79 10.84
CA ALA A 21 4.79 -12.87 10.17
C ALA A 21 3.88 -14.02 9.67
N GLN A 22 2.60 -14.05 10.06
CA GLN A 22 1.66 -15.11 9.65
C GLN A 22 0.24 -14.55 9.42
N PRO A 23 -0.48 -15.01 8.38
CA PRO A 23 -1.86 -14.58 8.14
C PRO A 23 -2.80 -15.08 9.25
N PRO A 24 -3.73 -14.26 9.76
CA PRO A 24 -4.75 -14.72 10.70
C PRO A 24 -5.71 -15.74 10.06
N ALA A 25 -6.28 -16.65 10.87
CA ALA A 25 -7.19 -17.73 10.43
C ALA A 25 -8.47 -17.23 9.73
N HIS A 26 -8.81 -15.96 9.93
CA HIS A 26 -9.77 -15.21 9.14
C HIS A 26 -9.04 -13.98 8.61
N GLU A 27 -8.79 -13.95 7.30
CA GLU A 27 -8.21 -12.77 6.67
C GLU A 27 -9.23 -11.64 6.69
N SER A 28 -8.82 -10.47 7.16
CA SER A 28 -9.63 -9.26 7.06
C SER A 28 -9.86 -8.94 5.59
N ILE A 29 -11.07 -8.51 5.21
CA ILE A 29 -11.37 -8.06 3.83
C ILE A 29 -10.36 -7.00 3.38
N ALA A 30 -9.84 -6.18 4.29
CA ALA A 30 -8.79 -5.22 3.99
C ALA A 30 -7.47 -5.89 3.57
N ALA A 31 -7.06 -6.96 4.23
CA ALA A 31 -5.85 -7.72 3.86
C ALA A 31 -6.00 -8.37 2.48
N THR A 32 -7.15 -9.00 2.21
CA THR A 32 -7.45 -9.57 0.89
C THR A 32 -7.42 -8.50 -0.19
N TRP A 33 -8.06 -7.35 0.06
CA TRP A 33 -8.10 -6.24 -0.89
C TRP A 33 -6.71 -5.67 -1.22
N ILE A 34 -5.85 -5.55 -0.22
CA ILE A 34 -4.48 -5.02 -0.40
C ILE A 34 -3.62 -6.01 -1.18
N ARG A 35 -3.74 -7.31 -0.90
CA ARG A 35 -3.10 -8.34 -1.70
C ARG A 35 -3.59 -8.32 -3.14
N GLU A 36 -4.89 -8.21 -3.39
CA GLU A 36 -5.43 -8.12 -4.75
C GLU A 36 -4.86 -6.93 -5.52
N ILE A 37 -4.70 -5.77 -4.89
CA ILE A 37 -4.07 -4.59 -5.52
C ILE A 37 -2.60 -4.90 -5.80
N ALA A 38 -1.86 -5.40 -4.82
CA ALA A 38 -0.43 -5.68 -4.96
C ALA A 38 -0.15 -6.75 -6.03
N ASP A 39 -0.96 -7.81 -6.08
CA ASP A 39 -0.92 -8.87 -7.10
C ASP A 39 -1.22 -8.32 -8.49
N ALA A 40 -2.25 -7.47 -8.62
CA ALA A 40 -2.60 -6.88 -9.91
C ALA A 40 -1.48 -5.97 -10.46
N VAL A 41 -0.88 -5.15 -9.59
CA VAL A 41 0.26 -4.29 -9.97
C VAL A 41 1.48 -5.12 -10.33
N ALA A 42 1.82 -6.12 -9.51
CA ALA A 42 2.96 -7.00 -9.73
C ALA A 42 2.81 -7.80 -11.03
N ALA A 43 1.63 -8.36 -11.30
CA ALA A 43 1.34 -9.07 -12.54
C ALA A 43 1.45 -8.16 -13.77
N ALA A 44 0.97 -6.91 -13.69
CA ALA A 44 1.07 -5.95 -14.79
C ALA A 44 2.51 -5.50 -15.08
N LEU A 45 3.42 -5.63 -14.11
CA LEU A 45 4.85 -5.31 -14.23
C LEU A 45 5.74 -6.55 -14.41
N ASP A 46 5.16 -7.74 -14.56
CA ASP A 46 5.85 -9.03 -14.64
C ASP A 46 6.87 -9.24 -13.49
N THR A 47 6.41 -8.99 -12.26
CA THR A 47 7.22 -9.05 -11.04
C THR A 47 6.44 -9.64 -9.85
N THR A 48 7.05 -9.62 -8.66
CA THR A 48 6.41 -9.98 -7.40
C THR A 48 6.33 -8.77 -6.46
N HIS A 49 5.50 -8.86 -5.44
CA HIS A 49 5.40 -7.85 -4.39
C HIS A 49 5.89 -8.41 -3.04
N THR A 50 6.33 -7.53 -2.14
CA THR A 50 6.71 -7.88 -0.77
C THR A 50 6.08 -6.90 0.23
N ASP A 51 6.19 -7.24 1.52
CA ASP A 51 5.84 -6.34 2.63
C ASP A 51 4.40 -5.80 2.60
N ALA A 52 3.47 -6.58 2.04
CA ALA A 52 2.06 -6.22 1.99
C ALA A 52 1.46 -6.22 3.40
N GLY A 53 1.13 -5.03 3.89
CA GLY A 53 0.64 -4.82 5.24
C GLY A 53 -0.37 -3.67 5.33
N TYR A 54 -1.10 -3.62 6.44
CA TYR A 54 -2.12 -2.59 6.65
C TYR A 54 -2.32 -2.26 8.12
N LEU A 55 -2.81 -1.04 8.34
CA LEU A 55 -3.24 -0.53 9.61
C LEU A 55 -4.66 0.02 9.46
N LEU A 56 -5.61 -0.53 10.22
CA LEU A 56 -6.98 -0.05 10.28
C LEU A 56 -7.20 0.70 11.60
N THR A 57 -7.63 1.96 11.50
CA THR A 57 -8.04 2.80 12.63
C THR A 57 -9.54 3.01 12.59
N LEU A 58 -10.22 2.84 13.72
CA LEU A 58 -11.66 3.01 13.87
C LEU A 58 -12.01 4.41 14.41
N HIS A 59 -13.28 4.79 14.31
CA HIS A 59 -13.82 5.96 15.01
C HIS A 59 -13.89 5.72 16.52
N ASP A 60 -13.66 6.77 17.31
CA ASP A 60 -13.77 6.68 18.76
C ASP A 60 -15.21 6.32 19.17
N GLY A 61 -15.36 5.23 19.93
CA GLY A 61 -16.66 4.77 20.41
C GLY A 61 -17.57 4.10 19.36
N LEU A 62 -17.08 3.86 18.14
CA LEU A 62 -17.86 3.22 17.07
C LEU A 62 -17.06 2.12 16.37
N PRO A 63 -17.66 0.95 16.07
CA PRO A 63 -17.01 -0.11 15.28
C PRO A 63 -17.06 0.22 13.77
N ALA A 64 -16.64 1.43 13.41
CA ALA A 64 -16.66 1.94 12.03
C ALA A 64 -15.26 2.40 11.61
N PRO A 65 -14.81 2.10 10.38
CA PRO A 65 -13.49 2.50 9.90
C PRO A 65 -13.39 4.01 9.76
N ARG A 66 -12.28 4.57 10.22
CA ARG A 66 -11.92 6.00 10.07
C ARG A 66 -10.80 6.17 9.05
N LEU A 67 -9.79 5.31 9.12
CA LEU A 67 -8.60 5.35 8.27
C LEU A 67 -8.10 3.92 8.05
N LEU A 68 -7.83 3.56 6.79
CA LEU A 68 -7.07 2.39 6.41
C LEU A 68 -5.81 2.88 5.74
N GLN A 69 -4.65 2.48 6.27
CA GLN A 69 -3.36 2.71 5.64
C GLN A 69 -2.82 1.37 5.19
N ALA A 70 -2.41 1.28 3.94
CA ALA A 70 -1.86 0.08 3.34
C ALA A 70 -0.51 0.39 2.72
N ARG A 71 0.39 -0.59 2.76
CA ARG A 71 1.71 -0.51 2.16
C ARG A 71 2.08 -1.84 1.52
N PHE A 72 2.77 -1.78 0.40
CA PHE A 72 3.49 -2.90 -0.19
C PHE A 72 4.67 -2.39 -1.02
N THR A 73 5.61 -3.26 -1.34
CA THR A 73 6.73 -2.98 -2.24
C THR A 73 6.54 -3.79 -3.51
N VAL A 74 6.72 -3.18 -4.68
CA VAL A 74 6.61 -3.85 -5.99
C VAL A 74 7.62 -3.25 -6.97
N ALA A 75 8.34 -4.09 -7.71
CA ALA A 75 9.43 -3.64 -8.61
C ALA A 75 10.46 -2.70 -7.94
N GLY A 76 10.68 -2.82 -6.63
CA GLY A 76 11.57 -1.94 -5.86
C GLY A 76 10.96 -0.59 -5.45
N HIS A 77 9.72 -0.31 -5.85
CA HIS A 77 8.98 0.90 -5.45
C HIS A 77 8.09 0.64 -4.25
N ARG A 78 8.05 1.58 -3.32
CA ARG A 78 7.12 1.55 -2.18
C ARG A 78 5.80 2.14 -2.61
N VAL A 79 4.71 1.41 -2.43
CA VAL A 79 3.35 1.90 -2.68
C VAL A 79 2.65 2.09 -1.34
N ASP A 80 2.18 3.29 -1.06
CA ASP A 80 1.38 3.63 0.11
C ASP A 80 -0.03 4.04 -0.33
N ILE A 81 -1.07 3.46 0.29
CA ILE A 81 -2.47 3.78 0.03
C ILE A 81 -3.12 4.21 1.34
N ASP A 82 -3.77 5.37 1.32
CA ASP A 82 -4.61 5.85 2.41
C ASP A 82 -6.08 5.86 1.94
N VAL A 83 -6.94 5.19 2.69
CA VAL A 83 -8.41 5.29 2.54
C VAL A 83 -8.96 5.97 3.78
N ARG A 84 -9.58 7.14 3.59
CA ARG A 84 -10.09 7.99 4.66
C ARG A 84 -11.60 8.02 4.63
N TRP A 85 -12.24 7.77 5.76
CA TRP A 85 -13.67 7.98 5.98
C TRP A 85 -13.84 9.21 6.88
N PRO A 86 -14.05 10.42 6.33
CA PRO A 86 -14.12 11.63 7.14
C PRO A 86 -15.30 11.61 8.11
N THR A 87 -16.40 11.00 7.69
CA THR A 87 -17.64 10.79 8.46
C THR A 87 -18.31 9.50 7.97
N LEU A 88 -19.25 8.97 8.76
CA LEU A 88 -20.03 7.76 8.42
C LEU A 88 -20.90 7.91 7.15
N TRP A 89 -21.14 9.13 6.69
CA TRP A 89 -22.12 9.44 5.63
C TRP A 89 -21.48 9.88 4.31
N GLN A 90 -20.16 10.09 4.30
CA GLN A 90 -19.43 10.49 3.12
C GLN A 90 -18.76 9.27 2.48
N ALA A 91 -18.64 9.32 1.15
CA ALA A 91 -17.82 8.36 0.43
C ALA A 91 -16.37 8.40 0.96
N PRO A 92 -15.67 7.25 0.99
CA PRO A 92 -14.25 7.23 1.30
C PRO A 92 -13.48 8.08 0.29
N ARG A 93 -12.42 8.72 0.77
CA ARG A 93 -11.44 9.42 -0.07
C ARG A 93 -10.19 8.57 -0.18
N PHE A 94 -9.62 8.50 -1.38
CA PHE A 94 -8.43 7.72 -1.64
C PHE A 94 -7.23 8.65 -1.83
N ALA A 95 -6.08 8.25 -1.30
CA ALA A 95 -4.80 8.83 -1.64
C ALA A 95 -3.82 7.70 -1.95
N LEU A 96 -3.02 7.90 -2.99
CA LEU A 96 -2.00 6.96 -3.44
C LEU A 96 -0.67 7.69 -3.49
N ARG A 97 0.37 7.04 -3.00
CA ARG A 97 1.75 7.49 -3.15
C ARG A 97 2.60 6.34 -3.67
N VAL A 98 3.49 6.67 -4.61
CA VAL A 98 4.55 5.77 -5.07
C VAL A 98 5.87 6.45 -4.71
N ASP A 99 6.65 5.76 -3.89
CA ASP A 99 7.82 6.27 -3.18
C ASP A 99 7.48 7.53 -2.36
N ASP A 100 7.95 8.69 -2.83
CA ASP A 100 7.70 9.99 -2.22
C ASP A 100 6.77 10.89 -3.06
N HIS A 101 6.22 10.37 -4.16
CA HIS A 101 5.34 11.10 -5.07
C HIS A 101 3.88 10.79 -4.79
N GLU A 102 3.09 11.84 -4.57
CA GLU A 102 1.63 11.73 -4.48
C GLU A 102 1.02 11.60 -5.87
N ILE A 103 0.16 10.61 -6.04
CA ILE A 103 -0.48 10.27 -7.32
C ILE A 103 -1.94 10.71 -7.25
N THR A 104 -2.33 11.58 -8.18
CA THR A 104 -3.73 11.97 -8.34
C THR A 104 -4.54 10.80 -8.88
N ILE A 105 -5.59 10.41 -8.17
CA ILE A 105 -6.52 9.36 -8.57
C ILE A 105 -7.74 10.00 -9.20
N ASP A 106 -8.09 9.60 -10.42
CA ASP A 106 -9.37 9.95 -11.02
C ASP A 106 -10.46 9.01 -10.49
N GLU A 107 -11.21 9.48 -9.49
CA GLU A 107 -12.28 8.73 -8.84
C GLU A 107 -13.53 8.69 -9.72
N HIS A 108 -13.54 7.83 -10.74
CA HIS A 108 -14.75 7.57 -11.51
C HIS A 108 -15.73 6.69 -10.73
N PRO A 109 -16.98 7.15 -10.45
CA PRO A 109 -17.91 6.51 -9.51
C PRO A 109 -18.41 5.11 -9.93
N ARG A 110 -18.09 4.65 -11.14
CA ARG A 110 -18.47 3.33 -11.66
C ARG A 110 -17.32 2.32 -11.64
N GLN A 111 -16.09 2.74 -11.39
CA GLN A 111 -14.95 1.83 -11.36
C GLN A 111 -14.79 1.21 -9.96
N ARG A 112 -14.32 -0.04 -9.90
CA ARG A 112 -13.97 -0.67 -8.62
C ARG A 112 -12.74 0.05 -8.06
N PRO A 113 -12.77 0.60 -6.83
CA PRO A 113 -11.65 1.36 -6.27
C PRO A 113 -10.31 0.61 -6.29
N ALA A 114 -10.34 -0.72 -6.08
CA ALA A 114 -9.18 -1.59 -6.19
C ALA A 114 -8.47 -1.48 -7.55
N ILE A 115 -9.26 -1.53 -8.64
CA ILE A 115 -8.77 -1.51 -10.01
C ILE A 115 -8.21 -0.13 -10.34
N THR A 116 -8.92 0.94 -9.93
CA THR A 116 -8.46 2.32 -10.13
C THR A 116 -7.13 2.58 -9.42
N LEU A 117 -6.98 2.12 -8.17
CA LEU A 117 -5.73 2.23 -7.41
C LEU A 117 -4.59 1.42 -8.03
N ALA A 118 -4.84 0.16 -8.39
CA ALA A 118 -3.83 -0.69 -9.03
C ALA A 118 -3.36 -0.10 -10.37
N HIS A 119 -4.29 0.37 -11.19
CA HIS A 119 -3.96 1.00 -12.48
C HIS A 119 -3.16 2.30 -12.30
N ALA A 120 -3.53 3.16 -11.34
CA ALA A 120 -2.79 4.39 -11.06
C ALA A 120 -1.37 4.09 -10.54
N ALA A 121 -1.20 3.10 -9.67
CA ALA A 121 0.11 2.69 -9.16
C ALA A 121 1.00 2.12 -10.29
N TRP A 122 0.44 1.26 -11.13
CA TRP A 122 1.11 0.72 -12.31
C TRP A 122 1.60 1.84 -13.24
N LEU A 123 0.73 2.79 -13.60
CA LEU A 123 1.12 3.94 -14.43
C LEU A 123 2.21 4.79 -13.77
N ALA A 124 2.15 5.02 -12.46
CA ALA A 124 3.15 5.80 -11.75
C ALA A 124 4.54 5.12 -11.78
N ILE A 125 4.59 3.80 -11.58
CA ILE A 125 5.83 3.02 -11.61
C ILE A 125 6.42 2.99 -13.03
N LEU A 126 5.60 2.77 -14.06
CA LEU A 126 6.06 2.76 -15.45
C LEU A 126 6.63 4.11 -15.90
N ASN A 127 6.06 5.21 -15.43
CA ASN A 127 6.48 6.56 -15.83
C ASN A 127 7.67 7.10 -15.00
N THR A 128 8.19 6.33 -14.04
CA THR A 128 9.36 6.74 -13.25
C THR A 128 10.65 6.52 -14.06
N PRO A 129 11.44 7.59 -14.33
CA PRO A 129 12.66 7.47 -15.12
C PRO A 129 13.71 6.65 -14.35
N GLY A 130 14.10 5.50 -14.91
CA GLY A 130 15.03 4.56 -14.27
C GLY A 130 14.53 3.12 -14.25
N THR A 131 13.24 2.89 -14.50
CA THR A 131 12.65 1.56 -14.74
C THR A 131 13.00 1.08 -16.16
N SER A 132 14.28 1.13 -16.53
CA SER A 132 14.77 0.31 -17.62
C SER A 132 14.70 -1.12 -17.10
N ALA A 133 13.85 -1.94 -17.69
CA ALA A 133 13.93 -3.38 -17.54
C ALA A 133 15.41 -3.77 -17.62
N GLY A 134 15.97 -4.25 -16.52
CA GLY A 134 17.37 -4.58 -16.39
C GLY A 134 17.75 -5.56 -17.49
N ASP A 135 18.83 -5.21 -18.18
CA ASP A 135 19.40 -5.80 -19.38
C ASP A 135 19.39 -7.34 -19.42
N PRO A 136 19.27 -7.95 -20.62
CA PRO A 136 19.62 -9.35 -20.78
C PRO A 136 21.06 -9.54 -20.32
N VAL A 137 21.27 -10.39 -19.30
CA VAL A 137 22.57 -10.92 -18.92
C VAL A 137 23.22 -11.49 -20.18
N THR A 138 24.11 -10.69 -20.78
CA THR A 138 24.88 -11.13 -21.94
C THR A 138 26.08 -11.87 -21.39
N ALA A 139 26.21 -13.12 -21.81
CA ALA A 139 27.17 -14.10 -21.32
C ALA A 139 28.62 -13.56 -21.28
N ALA A 140 29.26 -13.69 -20.10
CA ALA A 140 30.70 -13.81 -20.04
C ALA A 140 31.05 -15.30 -20.05
N THR A 141 31.14 -15.87 -21.25
CA THR A 141 31.86 -17.12 -21.48
C THR A 141 33.34 -16.86 -21.22
N GLY A 142 33.77 -17.12 -19.98
CA GLY A 142 35.18 -17.10 -19.59
C GLY A 142 35.77 -18.51 -19.68
N THR A 143 36.22 -18.90 -20.86
CA THR A 143 37.18 -19.99 -21.06
C THR A 143 38.59 -19.47 -20.79
N ARG A 144 39.24 -19.96 -19.74
CA ARG A 144 40.62 -20.48 -19.77
C ARG A 144 41.02 -21.10 -18.44
#